data_AF-A0A6B8U181-F1
#
_entry.id   AF-A0A6B8U181-F1
#
_cell.length_a   1.000
_cell.length_b   1.000
_cell.length_c   1.000
_cell.angle_alpha   90.00
_cell.angle_beta   90.00
_cell.angle_gamma   90.00
#
_symmetry.space_group_name_H-M   'P 1'
#
loop_
_entity.id
_entity.type
_entity.pdbx_description
1 polymer ?
#
loop_
_entity_poly.entity_id
_entity_poly.type
_entity_poly.pdbx_seq_one_letter_code
_entity_poly.pdbx_strand_id
1 'polypeptide(L)'
;MQQLNGSDVVAHLDSLPDTQPGVDYTVLASADDTTASTAPGAFLEAGPGATVTNALIQDVCPAAPSPFTHDHMRDHPIVHGLVPEALAERPVVCAPAELG
;
A
#
# COMPACT_ATOMS: atom_id res chain seq x y z
N MET A 1 21.48 10.80 0.31
CA MET A 1 20.01 10.70 0.44
C MET A 1 19.53 9.67 -0.58
N GLN A 2 19.10 8.49 -0.15
CA GLN A 2 18.81 7.35 -1.05
C GLN A 2 17.32 7.14 -1.33
N GLN A 3 16.41 7.70 -0.51
CA GLN A 3 14.95 7.56 -0.67
C GLN A 3 14.32 8.75 -1.41
N LEU A 4 15.13 9.56 -2.10
CA LEU A 4 14.63 10.65 -2.93
C LEU A 4 14.32 10.12 -4.33
N ASN A 5 13.19 10.54 -4.88
CA ASN A 5 12.84 10.29 -6.28
C ASN A 5 13.96 10.79 -7.19
N GLY A 6 14.39 9.94 -8.13
CA GLY A 6 15.50 10.22 -9.04
C GLY A 6 16.91 10.07 -8.44
N SER A 7 17.05 9.60 -7.20
CA SER A 7 18.36 9.16 -6.71
C SER A 7 18.83 7.91 -7.45
N ASP A 8 20.15 7.67 -7.52
CA ASP A 8 20.72 6.50 -8.23
C ASP A 8 20.15 5.16 -7.75
N VAL A 9 19.81 5.07 -6.45
CA VAL A 9 19.20 3.86 -5.86
C VAL A 9 17.77 3.66 -6.38
N VAL A 10 16.93 4.70 -6.31
CA VAL A 10 15.54 4.65 -6.80
C VAL A 10 15.53 4.41 -8.31
N ALA A 11 16.34 5.14 -9.07
CA ALA A 11 16.44 4.98 -10.52
C ALA A 11 16.90 3.57 -10.95
N HIS A 12 17.76 2.93 -10.17
CA HIS A 12 18.13 1.53 -10.42
C HIS A 12 16.96 0.58 -10.13
N LEU A 13 16.24 0.75 -9.01
CA LEU A 13 15.09 -0.09 -8.67
C LEU A 13 13.96 0.06 -9.70
N ASP A 14 13.66 1.29 -10.12
CA ASP A 14 12.65 1.60 -11.16
C ASP A 14 13.02 1.03 -12.55
N SER A 15 14.28 0.63 -12.76
CA SER A 15 14.71 -0.05 -13.99
C SER A 15 14.41 -1.55 -14.01
N LEU A 16 14.02 -2.11 -12.86
CA LEU A 16 13.65 -3.51 -12.68
C LEU A 16 12.13 -3.65 -12.64
N PRO A 17 11.57 -4.84 -12.92
CA PRO A 17 10.16 -5.08 -12.65
C PRO A 17 9.84 -4.93 -11.16
N ASP A 18 8.70 -4.32 -10.86
CA ASP A 18 8.19 -4.09 -9.50
C ASP A 18 8.01 -5.39 -8.69
N THR A 19 7.79 -6.51 -9.40
CA THR A 19 7.37 -7.77 -8.79
C THR A 19 8.15 -8.98 -9.31
N GLN A 20 8.24 -10.00 -8.48
CA GLN A 20 8.82 -11.31 -8.82
C GLN A 20 7.73 -12.34 -9.08
N PRO A 21 7.92 -13.27 -10.04
CA PRO A 21 6.95 -14.33 -10.31
C PRO A 21 6.69 -15.21 -9.08
N GLY A 22 5.43 -15.56 -8.84
CA GLY A 22 4.99 -16.44 -7.75
C GLY A 22 4.86 -15.76 -6.39
N VAL A 23 4.92 -14.43 -6.33
CA VAL A 23 4.69 -13.64 -5.10
C VAL A 23 3.43 -12.81 -5.26
N ASP A 24 2.58 -12.84 -4.23
CA ASP A 24 1.40 -11.99 -4.13
C ASP A 24 1.73 -10.73 -3.32
N TYR A 25 1.62 -9.58 -3.97
CA TYR A 25 1.92 -8.28 -3.41
C TYR A 25 0.64 -7.54 -3.03
N THR A 26 0.63 -6.91 -1.86
CA THR A 26 -0.41 -5.95 -1.48
C THR A 26 0.25 -4.65 -1.04
N VAL A 27 -0.18 -3.53 -1.64
CA VAL A 27 0.21 -2.18 -1.23
C VAL A 27 -0.99 -1.52 -0.55
N LEU A 28 -0.79 -1.06 0.68
CA LEU A 28 -1.69 -0.15 1.36
C LEU A 28 -1.05 1.24 1.34
N ALA A 29 -1.71 2.22 0.71
CA ALA A 29 -1.27 3.61 0.65
C ALA A 29 -2.32 4.53 1.26
N SER A 30 -1.91 5.71 1.73
CA SER A 30 -2.82 6.77 2.16
C SER A 30 -2.74 7.97 1.23
N ALA A 31 -3.89 8.61 0.97
CA ALA A 31 -3.94 9.89 0.27
C ALA A 31 -3.35 11.05 1.11
N ASP A 32 -3.31 10.88 2.44
CA ASP A 32 -2.86 11.89 3.40
C ASP A 32 -1.38 11.72 3.79
N ASP A 33 -0.64 10.82 3.12
CA ASP A 33 0.81 10.67 3.32
C ASP A 33 1.54 11.92 2.80
N THR A 34 2.40 12.50 3.63
CA THR A 34 3.21 13.68 3.33
C THR A 34 4.72 13.40 3.38
N THR A 35 5.09 12.14 3.65
CA THR A 35 6.48 11.66 3.76
C THR A 35 6.90 10.89 2.52
N ALA A 36 6.03 10.01 2.01
CA ALA A 36 6.26 9.22 0.80
C ALA A 36 5.28 9.60 -0.32
N SER A 37 5.53 9.13 -1.55
CA SER A 37 4.58 9.26 -2.64
C SER A 37 3.27 8.53 -2.31
N THR A 38 2.14 9.10 -2.75
CA THR A 38 0.81 8.49 -2.64
C THR A 38 0.43 7.80 -3.96
N ALA A 39 -0.80 7.29 -4.07
CA ALA A 39 -1.29 6.73 -5.33
C ALA A 39 -1.28 7.77 -6.48
N PRO A 40 -0.90 7.38 -7.70
CA PRO A 40 -0.44 6.05 -8.11
C PRO A 40 1.06 5.80 -7.89
N GLY A 41 1.84 6.79 -7.47
CA GLY A 41 3.31 6.66 -7.32
C GLY A 41 3.78 5.67 -6.26
N ALA A 42 2.92 5.25 -5.33
CA ALA A 42 3.19 4.18 -4.37
C ALA A 42 2.83 2.77 -4.88
N PHE A 43 2.08 2.67 -5.97
CA PHE A 43 1.49 1.42 -6.44
C PHE A 43 2.47 0.62 -7.30
N LEU A 44 2.35 -0.70 -7.24
CA LEU A 44 3.17 -1.62 -8.04
C LEU A 44 2.42 -2.05 -9.30
N GLU A 45 3.17 -2.32 -10.37
CA GLU A 45 2.70 -3.00 -11.58
C GLU A 45 2.95 -4.51 -11.50
N ALA A 46 1.92 -5.31 -11.82
CA ALA A 46 2.04 -6.76 -11.81
C ALA A 46 2.86 -7.24 -13.01
N GLY A 47 4.02 -7.83 -12.73
CA GLY A 47 4.85 -8.53 -13.69
C GLY A 47 4.33 -9.95 -13.97
N PRO A 48 4.92 -10.66 -14.94
CA PRO A 48 4.48 -12.00 -15.33
C PRO A 48 4.46 -12.97 -14.14
N GLY A 49 3.29 -13.57 -13.87
CA GLY A 49 3.12 -14.57 -12.82
C GLY A 49 3.11 -14.02 -11.39
N ALA A 50 2.99 -12.70 -11.20
CA ALA A 50 2.77 -12.07 -9.91
C ALA A 50 1.32 -11.56 -9.80
N THR A 51 0.81 -11.47 -8.56
CA THR A 51 -0.46 -10.81 -8.26
C THR A 51 -0.18 -9.52 -7.52
N VAL A 52 -0.87 -8.43 -7.87
CA VAL A 52 -0.77 -7.16 -7.15
C VAL A 52 -2.16 -6.67 -6.75
N THR A 53 -2.32 -6.35 -5.46
CA THR A 53 -3.46 -5.60 -4.92
C THR A 53 -2.98 -4.24 -4.45
N ASN A 54 -3.30 -3.18 -5.19
CA ASN A 54 -3.05 -1.81 -4.78
C ASN A 54 -4.31 -1.21 -4.15
N ALA A 55 -4.22 -0.75 -2.89
CA ALA A 55 -5.35 -0.20 -2.16
C ALA A 55 -4.99 1.15 -1.54
N LEU A 56 -5.79 2.16 -1.87
CA LEU A 56 -5.81 3.43 -1.14
C LEU A 56 -6.74 3.25 0.07
N ILE A 57 -6.25 3.56 1.27
CA ILE A 57 -6.99 3.33 2.52
C ILE A 57 -8.36 4.00 2.50
N GLN A 58 -8.44 5.22 1.97
CA GLN A 58 -9.68 5.99 1.87
C GLN A 58 -10.71 5.35 0.92
N ASP A 59 -10.27 4.56 -0.06
CA ASP A 59 -11.18 3.86 -1.01
C ASP A 59 -11.71 2.56 -0.41
N VAL A 60 -10.83 1.79 0.25
CA VAL A 60 -11.20 0.48 0.83
C VAL A 60 -11.80 0.60 2.24
N CYS A 61 -11.66 1.77 2.85
CA CYS A 61 -12.17 2.11 4.15
C CYS A 61 -12.65 3.57 4.19
N PRO A 62 -13.83 3.90 3.64
CA PRO A 62 -14.34 5.28 3.61
C PRO A 62 -14.55 5.93 4.98
N ALA A 63 -14.59 5.14 6.05
CA ALA A 63 -14.71 5.59 7.43
C ALA A 63 -13.35 5.79 8.13
N ALA A 64 -12.23 5.57 7.44
CA ALA A 64 -10.92 5.88 7.97
C ALA A 64 -10.83 7.36 8.36
N PRO A 65 -10.18 7.70 9.50
CA PRO A 65 -10.01 9.09 9.89
C PRO A 65 -9.16 9.83 8.86
N SER A 66 -9.43 11.12 8.69
CA SER A 66 -8.59 12.02 7.90
C SER A 66 -8.09 13.16 8.81
N PRO A 67 -6.76 13.41 8.87
CA PRO A 67 -5.73 12.81 8.03
C PRO A 67 -5.29 11.41 8.50
N PHE A 68 -5.03 10.52 7.54
CA PHE A 68 -4.41 9.21 7.76
C PHE A 68 -2.93 9.24 7.37
N THR A 69 -2.07 9.83 8.21
CA THR A 69 -0.67 10.14 7.88
C THR A 69 0.24 8.89 7.82
N HIS A 70 1.44 9.06 7.26
CA HIS A 70 2.47 8.01 7.12
C HIS A 70 2.71 7.21 8.40
N ASP A 71 2.93 7.93 9.50
CA ASP A 71 3.22 7.36 10.82
C ASP A 71 1.99 6.70 11.45
N HIS A 72 0.80 7.27 11.23
CA HIS A 72 -0.46 6.67 11.68
C HIS A 72 -0.73 5.32 11.00
N MET A 73 -0.38 5.16 9.71
CA MET A 73 -0.65 3.93 8.97
C MET A 73 -0.12 2.67 9.65
N ARG A 74 1.09 2.73 10.22
CA ARG A 74 1.75 1.57 10.83
C ARG A 74 0.97 1.02 12.02
N ASP A 75 0.42 1.89 12.85
CA ASP A 75 -0.09 1.54 14.18
C ASP A 75 -1.63 1.57 14.26
N HIS A 76 -2.32 1.95 13.19
CA HIS A 76 -3.77 2.13 13.19
C HIS A 76 -4.53 0.79 13.05
N PRO A 77 -5.56 0.52 13.88
CA PRO A 77 -6.34 -0.72 13.85
C PRO A 77 -6.90 -1.09 12.47
N ILE A 78 -7.42 -0.11 11.71
CA ILE A 78 -7.83 -0.30 10.30
C ILE A 78 -6.77 -1.02 9.47
N VAL A 79 -5.50 -0.60 9.52
CA VAL A 79 -4.43 -1.25 8.75
C VAL A 79 -4.14 -2.64 9.31
N HIS A 80 -4.19 -2.81 10.65
CA HIS A 80 -4.04 -4.12 11.29
C HIS A 80 -5.17 -5.09 10.94
N GLY A 81 -6.37 -4.61 10.61
CA GLY A 81 -7.48 -5.42 10.11
C GLY A 81 -7.35 -5.75 8.61
N LEU A 82 -6.83 -4.82 7.80
CA LEU A 82 -6.65 -5.01 6.35
C LEU A 82 -5.52 -5.99 6.01
N VAL A 83 -4.42 -5.99 6.77
CA VAL A 83 -3.27 -6.88 6.51
C VAL A 83 -3.65 -8.37 6.58
N PRO A 84 -4.38 -8.86 7.60
CA PRO A 84 -4.88 -10.23 7.65
C PRO A 84 -5.85 -10.59 6.52
N GLU A 85 -6.61 -9.64 5.97
CA GLU A 85 -7.41 -9.90 4.76
C GLU A 85 -6.50 -10.18 3.57
N ALA A 86 -5.46 -9.37 3.37
CA ALA A 86 -4.46 -9.58 2.33
C ALA A 86 -3.71 -10.92 2.49
N LEU A 87 -3.24 -11.23 3.71
CA LEU A 87 -2.52 -12.49 4.00
C LEU A 87 -3.39 -13.74 3.81
N ALA A 88 -4.70 -13.60 3.93
CA ALA A 88 -5.65 -14.68 3.69
C ALA A 88 -6.17 -14.70 2.24
N GLU A 89 -5.58 -13.90 1.34
CA GLU A 89 -5.99 -13.75 -0.06
C GLU A 89 -7.48 -13.36 -0.21
N ARG A 90 -7.98 -12.57 0.76
CA ARG A 90 -9.34 -12.03 0.76
C ARG A 90 -9.36 -10.58 0.27
N PRO A 91 -10.53 -10.06 -0.15
CA PRO A 91 -10.65 -8.65 -0.53
C PRO A 91 -10.17 -7.72 0.59
N VAL A 92 -9.21 -6.85 0.26
CA VAL A 92 -8.67 -5.84 1.18
C VAL A 92 -9.68 -4.71 1.30
N VAL A 93 -10.68 -4.89 2.17
CA VAL A 93 -11.73 -3.92 2.46
C VAL A 93 -12.01 -3.89 3.96
N CYS A 94 -12.33 -2.72 4.50
CA CYS A 94 -12.65 -2.61 5.93
C CYS A 94 -13.90 -3.43 6.25
N ALA A 95 -13.78 -4.33 7.23
CA ALA A 95 -14.93 -4.98 7.80
C ALA A 95 -15.73 -3.99 8.67
N PRO A 96 -17.07 -4.13 8.78
CA PRO A 96 -17.88 -3.29 9.65
C PRO A 96 -17.45 -3.29 11.13
N ALA A 97 -16.74 -4.33 11.57
CA ALA A 97 -16.25 -4.49 12.94
C ALA A 97 -15.06 -3.56 13.27
N GLU A 98 -14.35 -3.05 12.27
CA GLU A 98 -13.16 -2.19 12.42
C GLU A 98 -13.52 -0.69 12.59
N LEU A 99 -14.83 -0.39 12.70
CA LEU A 99 -15.40 0.96 12.79
C LEU A 99 -15.78 1.38 14.22
N GLY A 100 -15.46 0.54 15.21
CA GLY A 100 -15.85 0.69 16.61
C GLY A 100 -14.72 1.11 17.53
#